data_AF-A0AAW9J794-F1
#
_entry.id   AF-A0AAW9J794-F1
#
_cell.length_a   1.000
_cell.length_b   1.000
_cell.length_c   1.000
_cell.angle_alpha   90.00
_cell.angle_beta   90.00
_cell.angle_gamma   90.00
#
_symmetry.space_group_name_H-M   'P 1'
#
loop_
_entity.id
_entity.type
_entity.pdbx_description
1 polymer ?
#
loop_
_entity_poly.entity_id
_entity_poly.type
_entity_poly.pdbx_seq_one_letter_code
_entity_poly.pdbx_strand_id
1 'polypeptide(L)'
;LTNFLAGLSGASSVVLATVLGAMVAFDMGGPVNKVAFLFGVAMITEGRPEIMGPIAAAIAIPPIGMGLATFLGKKHYSQDELDAGKAAFTMGLCGITEGAIPFASVDPLRVIPSLIVGSIVGATLAMCAKVADRVPHGGPIVALMGAVDGVVMFLAAIAIGSLVTALMVNYLKSLRDRKAAK
;
A
#
# COMPACT_ATOMS: atom_id res chain seq x y z
N LEU A 1 -7.14 -19.11 2.79
CA LEU A 1 -6.63 -17.75 3.14
C LEU A 1 -7.57 -17.04 4.11
N THR A 2 -8.87 -16.90 3.82
CA THR A 2 -9.82 -16.23 4.73
C THR A 2 -9.88 -16.85 6.14
N ASN A 3 -9.98 -18.19 6.24
CA ASN A 3 -9.96 -18.88 7.55
C ASN A 3 -8.65 -18.67 8.32
N PHE A 4 -7.53 -18.51 7.61
CA PHE A 4 -6.24 -18.22 8.21
C PHE A 4 -6.19 -16.78 8.78
N LEU A 5 -6.68 -15.80 8.01
CA LEU A 5 -6.77 -14.40 8.46
C LEU A 5 -7.72 -14.25 9.67
N ALA A 6 -8.84 -14.97 9.68
CA ALA A 6 -9.76 -15.00 10.81
C ALA A 6 -9.08 -15.51 12.09
N GLY A 7 -8.24 -16.54 12.00
CA GLY A 7 -7.46 -17.06 13.12
C GLY A 7 -6.44 -16.06 13.70
N LEU A 8 -5.84 -15.21 12.85
CA LEU A 8 -4.89 -14.18 13.30
C LEU A 8 -5.57 -12.98 13.99
N SER A 9 -6.82 -12.71 13.62
CA SER A 9 -7.62 -11.61 14.14
C SER A 9 -7.91 -11.69 15.66
N GLY A 10 -7.82 -12.89 16.23
CA GLY A 10 -7.92 -13.12 17.68
C GLY A 10 -6.56 -13.22 18.42
N ALA A 11 -5.43 -13.29 17.71
CA ALA A 11 -4.13 -13.63 18.30
C ALA A 11 -3.13 -12.46 18.36
N SER A 12 -3.00 -11.65 17.29
CA SER A 12 -2.13 -10.47 17.29
C SER A 12 -2.49 -9.49 16.17
N SER A 13 -2.91 -8.28 16.54
CA SER A 13 -3.29 -7.22 15.60
C SER A 13 -2.14 -6.79 14.68
N VAL A 14 -0.91 -6.77 15.19
CA VAL A 14 0.30 -6.42 14.41
C VAL A 14 0.63 -7.49 13.37
N VAL A 15 0.50 -8.76 13.74
CA VAL A 15 0.74 -9.88 12.80
C VAL A 15 -0.31 -9.86 11.69
N LEU A 16 -1.57 -9.65 12.05
CA LEU A 16 -2.65 -9.50 11.06
C LEU A 16 -2.37 -8.33 10.10
N ALA A 17 -2.02 -7.15 10.63
CA ALA A 17 -1.71 -5.98 9.81
C ALA A 17 -0.52 -6.21 8.86
N THR A 18 0.52 -6.91 9.33
CA THR A 18 1.68 -7.28 8.51
C THR A 18 1.25 -8.17 7.35
N VAL A 19 0.47 -9.21 7.62
CA VAL A 19 -0.01 -10.13 6.57
C VAL A 19 -0.91 -9.40 5.57
N LEU A 20 -1.87 -8.59 6.06
CA LEU A 20 -2.79 -7.84 5.20
C LEU A 20 -2.06 -6.82 4.33
N GLY A 21 -1.14 -6.03 4.91
CA GLY A 21 -0.33 -5.07 4.19
C GLY A 21 0.50 -5.74 3.08
N ALA A 22 1.10 -6.89 3.38
CA ALA A 22 1.84 -7.67 2.39
C ALA A 22 0.94 -8.20 1.27
N MET A 23 -0.20 -8.79 1.62
CA MET A 23 -1.15 -9.34 0.65
C MET A 23 -1.69 -8.28 -0.31
N VAL A 24 -2.04 -7.10 0.20
CA VAL A 24 -2.56 -5.99 -0.62
C VAL A 24 -1.52 -5.51 -1.63
N ALA A 25 -0.26 -5.40 -1.24
CA ALA A 25 0.79 -4.87 -2.11
C ALA A 25 1.39 -5.91 -3.08
N PHE A 26 1.25 -7.21 -2.77
CA PHE A 26 1.97 -8.29 -3.46
C PHE A 26 1.75 -8.32 -4.97
N ASP A 27 0.50 -8.17 -5.42
CA ASP A 27 0.10 -8.27 -6.82
C ASP A 27 -0.67 -7.04 -7.32
N MET A 28 -0.59 -5.92 -6.59
CA MET A 28 -1.12 -4.59 -6.96
C MET A 28 -2.56 -4.59 -7.48
N GLY A 29 -3.44 -5.44 -6.93
CA GLY A 29 -4.85 -5.56 -7.35
C GLY A 29 -5.23 -6.93 -7.89
N GLY A 30 -4.28 -7.88 -7.93
CA GLY A 30 -4.52 -9.27 -8.29
C GLY A 30 -5.27 -10.10 -7.23
N PRO A 31 -5.31 -11.43 -7.40
CA PRO A 31 -6.08 -12.33 -6.55
C PRO A 31 -5.74 -12.26 -5.05
N VAL A 32 -4.47 -12.06 -4.69
CA VAL A 32 -4.02 -12.00 -3.29
C VAL A 32 -4.53 -10.73 -2.62
N ASN A 33 -4.41 -9.58 -3.31
CA ASN A 33 -5.01 -8.32 -2.86
C ASN A 33 -6.52 -8.44 -2.70
N LYS A 34 -7.24 -9.01 -3.69
CA LYS A 34 -8.70 -9.15 -3.61
C LYS A 34 -9.15 -10.02 -2.44
N VAL A 35 -8.39 -11.07 -2.09
CA VAL A 35 -8.70 -11.87 -0.90
C VAL A 35 -8.55 -11.06 0.39
N ALA A 36 -7.48 -10.26 0.53
CA ALA A 36 -7.31 -9.39 1.69
C ALA A 36 -8.42 -8.32 1.76
N PHE A 37 -8.75 -7.70 0.63
CA PHE A 37 -9.82 -6.72 0.54
C PHE A 37 -11.19 -7.30 0.92
N LEU A 38 -11.58 -8.44 0.33
CA LEU A 38 -12.85 -9.10 0.64
C LEU A 38 -12.93 -9.54 2.10
N PHE A 39 -11.81 -9.93 2.71
CA PHE A 39 -11.75 -10.17 4.15
C PHE A 39 -12.05 -8.88 4.94
N GLY A 40 -11.45 -7.75 4.57
CA GLY A 40 -11.77 -6.45 5.17
C GLY A 40 -13.25 -6.06 5.04
N VAL A 41 -13.84 -6.27 3.86
CA VAL A 41 -15.27 -6.05 3.62
C VAL A 41 -16.14 -6.91 4.55
N ALA A 42 -15.80 -8.19 4.72
CA ALA A 42 -16.50 -9.06 5.66
C ALA A 42 -16.39 -8.54 7.11
N MET A 43 -15.22 -8.06 7.53
CA MET A 43 -15.03 -7.51 8.87
C MET A 43 -15.86 -6.24 9.12
N ILE A 44 -16.14 -5.43 8.10
CA ILE A 44 -17.10 -4.31 8.24
C ILE A 44 -18.47 -4.84 8.65
N THR A 45 -18.96 -5.90 8.00
CA THR A 45 -20.27 -6.50 8.29
C THR A 45 -20.32 -7.18 9.66
N GLU A 46 -19.17 -7.65 10.17
CA GLU A 46 -19.02 -8.22 11.51
C GLU A 46 -18.84 -7.15 12.61
N GLY A 47 -18.94 -5.86 12.27
CA GLY A 47 -18.80 -4.76 13.23
C GLY A 47 -17.34 -4.48 13.64
N ARG A 48 -16.38 -4.88 12.79
CA ARG A 48 -14.93 -4.71 13.00
C ARG A 48 -14.26 -3.86 11.89
N PRO A 49 -14.73 -2.62 11.64
CA PRO A 49 -14.18 -1.76 10.60
C PRO A 49 -12.70 -1.37 10.84
N GLU A 50 -12.18 -1.57 12.05
CA GLU A 50 -10.76 -1.39 12.40
C GLU A 50 -9.82 -2.37 11.69
N ILE A 51 -10.34 -3.45 11.10
CA ILE A 51 -9.56 -4.35 10.24
C ILE A 51 -9.53 -3.83 8.79
N MET A 52 -10.60 -3.19 8.34
CA MET A 52 -10.67 -2.59 7.00
C MET A 52 -9.76 -1.36 6.87
N GLY A 53 -9.66 -0.52 7.91
CA GLY A 53 -8.83 0.68 7.88
C GLY A 53 -7.37 0.44 7.46
N PRO A 54 -6.66 -0.53 8.04
CA PRO A 54 -5.31 -0.95 7.62
C PRO A 54 -5.22 -1.40 6.15
N ILE A 55 -6.22 -2.12 5.66
CA ILE A 55 -6.30 -2.56 4.26
C ILE A 55 -6.49 -1.35 3.33
N ALA A 56 -7.41 -0.45 3.68
CA ALA A 56 -7.68 0.78 2.94
C ALA A 56 -6.43 1.67 2.82
N ALA A 57 -5.61 1.73 3.88
CA ALA A 57 -4.34 2.44 3.85
C ALA A 57 -3.33 1.75 2.94
N ALA A 58 -3.19 0.42 3.08
CA ALA A 58 -2.29 -0.40 2.27
C ALA A 58 -2.56 -0.33 0.76
N ILE A 59 -3.82 -0.14 0.35
CA ILE A 59 -4.25 -0.05 -1.06
C ILE A 59 -3.66 1.16 -1.77
N ALA A 60 -3.54 2.27 -1.05
CA ALA A 60 -3.06 3.55 -1.58
C ALA A 60 -1.52 3.60 -1.70
N ILE A 61 -0.84 2.87 -0.84
CA ILE A 61 0.60 3.00 -0.61
C ILE A 61 1.43 2.65 -1.85
N PRO A 62 1.18 1.54 -2.58
CA PRO A 62 1.96 1.18 -3.76
C PRO A 62 1.97 2.26 -4.85
N PRO A 63 0.82 2.72 -5.37
CA PRO A 63 0.79 3.73 -6.44
C PRO A 63 1.29 5.11 -5.99
N ILE A 64 0.93 5.57 -4.78
CA ILE A 64 1.45 6.85 -4.23
C ILE A 64 2.97 6.75 -4.03
N GLY A 65 3.45 5.63 -3.48
CA GLY A 65 4.87 5.39 -3.23
C GLY A 65 5.68 5.39 -4.51
N MET A 66 5.19 4.76 -5.58
CA MET A 66 5.87 4.82 -6.88
C MET A 66 5.84 6.21 -7.50
N GLY A 67 4.72 6.93 -7.42
CA GLY A 67 4.65 8.33 -7.84
C GLY A 67 5.69 9.19 -7.12
N LEU A 68 5.78 9.10 -5.79
CA LEU A 68 6.80 9.79 -4.99
C LEU A 68 8.22 9.35 -5.35
N ALA A 69 8.43 8.05 -5.60
CA ALA A 69 9.74 7.53 -5.97
C ALA A 69 10.27 8.19 -7.25
N THR A 70 9.42 8.34 -8.27
CA THR A 70 9.78 9.01 -9.52
C THR A 70 10.13 10.48 -9.33
N PHE A 71 9.45 11.20 -8.42
CA PHE A 71 9.76 12.59 -8.13
C PHE A 71 11.10 12.75 -7.39
N LEU A 72 11.38 11.88 -6.41
CA LEU A 72 12.59 11.93 -5.58
C LEU A 72 13.82 11.37 -6.28
N GLY A 73 13.64 10.41 -7.18
CA GLY A 73 14.71 9.60 -7.76
C GLY A 73 14.80 9.69 -9.28
N LYS A 74 14.36 10.80 -9.91
CA LYS A 74 14.16 10.95 -11.37
C LYS A 74 15.20 10.26 -12.27
N LYS A 75 16.48 10.33 -11.90
CA LYS A 75 17.62 9.72 -12.63
C LYS A 75 17.57 8.19 -12.76
N HIS A 76 16.76 7.51 -11.94
CA HIS A 76 16.63 6.04 -11.89
C HIS A 76 15.51 5.49 -12.77
N TYR A 77 14.77 6.36 -13.45
CA TYR A 77 13.54 6.07 -14.18
C TYR A 77 13.61 6.55 -15.62
N SER A 78 12.98 5.82 -16.55
CA SER A 78 12.78 6.27 -17.92
C SER A 78 11.75 7.41 -18.01
N GLN A 79 11.69 8.09 -19.16
CA GLN A 79 10.68 9.13 -19.38
C GLN A 79 9.24 8.58 -19.24
N ASP A 80 9.00 7.38 -19.76
CA ASP A 80 7.71 6.69 -19.63
C ASP A 80 7.37 6.39 -18.16
N GLU A 81 8.36 5.95 -17.36
CA GLU A 81 8.18 5.74 -15.92
C GLU A 81 7.89 7.06 -15.18
N LEU A 82 8.48 8.18 -15.58
CA LEU A 82 8.21 9.49 -14.97
C LEU A 82 6.78 9.98 -15.24
N ASP A 83 6.28 9.76 -16.45
CA ASP A 83 4.91 10.14 -16.81
C ASP A 83 3.88 9.18 -16.20
N ALA A 84 4.18 7.89 -16.16
CA ALA A 84 3.43 6.91 -15.38
C ALA A 84 3.41 7.25 -13.88
N GLY A 85 4.47 7.87 -13.35
CA GLY A 85 4.56 8.25 -11.92
C GLY A 85 3.53 9.28 -11.51
N LYS A 86 3.24 10.25 -12.39
CA LYS A 86 2.19 11.25 -12.16
C LYS A 86 0.81 10.60 -12.13
N ALA A 87 0.54 9.68 -13.07
CA ALA A 87 -0.71 8.94 -13.13
C ALA A 87 -0.86 7.97 -11.95
N ALA A 88 0.20 7.28 -11.56
CA ALA A 88 0.21 6.40 -10.39
C ALA A 88 -0.10 7.18 -9.11
N PHE A 89 0.49 8.36 -8.93
CA PHE A 89 0.20 9.19 -7.75
C PHE A 89 -1.29 9.53 -7.65
N THR A 90 -1.92 9.99 -8.74
CA THR A 90 -3.35 10.34 -8.74
C THR A 90 -4.24 9.11 -8.57
N MET A 91 -3.92 7.99 -9.22
CA MET A 91 -4.60 6.70 -9.04
C MET A 91 -4.57 6.25 -7.57
N GLY A 92 -3.44 6.43 -6.90
CA GLY A 92 -3.29 6.08 -5.49
C GLY A 92 -4.12 6.94 -4.54
N LEU A 93 -4.32 8.23 -4.85
CA LEU A 93 -5.24 9.08 -4.10
C LEU A 93 -6.69 8.56 -4.14
N CYS A 94 -7.07 7.91 -5.25
CA CYS A 94 -8.37 7.29 -5.47
C CYS A 94 -8.41 5.80 -5.07
N GLY A 95 -7.38 5.27 -4.42
CA GLY A 95 -7.37 3.87 -3.99
C GLY A 95 -7.21 2.84 -5.11
N ILE A 96 -6.63 3.22 -6.25
CA ILE A 96 -6.39 2.32 -7.37
C ILE A 96 -4.95 1.79 -7.30
N THR A 97 -4.77 0.60 -6.71
CA THR A 97 -3.46 -0.01 -6.45
C THR A 97 -2.70 -0.35 -7.74
N GLU A 98 -3.43 -0.62 -8.82
CA GLU A 98 -2.94 -1.03 -10.14
C GLU A 98 -2.00 0.01 -10.78
N GLY A 99 -2.03 1.28 -10.31
CA GLY A 99 -1.11 2.32 -10.77
C GLY A 99 0.37 1.99 -10.57
N ALA A 100 0.71 1.02 -9.70
CA ALA A 100 2.06 0.55 -9.50
C ALA A 100 2.52 -0.55 -10.50
N ILE A 101 1.62 -1.15 -11.27
CA ILE A 101 1.92 -2.25 -12.21
C ILE A 101 3.00 -1.86 -13.24
N PRO A 102 2.94 -0.70 -13.92
CA PRO A 102 3.92 -0.34 -14.93
C PRO A 102 5.37 -0.38 -14.41
N PHE A 103 5.57 -0.02 -13.14
CA PHE A 103 6.89 -0.05 -12.50
C PHE A 103 7.31 -1.46 -12.12
N ALA A 104 6.40 -2.24 -11.54
CA ALA A 104 6.66 -3.62 -11.16
C ALA A 104 6.94 -4.51 -12.37
N SER A 105 6.34 -4.24 -13.53
CA SER A 105 6.63 -4.96 -14.77
C SER A 105 8.04 -4.71 -15.31
N VAL A 106 8.62 -3.52 -15.05
CA VAL A 106 9.96 -3.15 -15.52
C VAL A 106 11.05 -3.64 -14.56
N ASP A 107 10.85 -3.51 -13.24
CA ASP A 107 11.85 -3.88 -12.22
C ASP A 107 11.20 -4.61 -11.03
N PRO A 108 10.66 -5.83 -11.22
CA PRO A 108 9.85 -6.52 -10.23
C PRO A 108 10.61 -6.81 -8.94
N LEU A 109 11.90 -7.18 -9.05
CA LEU A 109 12.75 -7.57 -7.92
C LEU A 109 13.02 -6.43 -6.94
N ARG A 110 12.90 -5.17 -7.37
CA ARG A 110 13.11 -3.99 -6.50
C ARG A 110 11.81 -3.33 -6.12
N VAL A 111 10.86 -3.28 -7.06
CA VAL A 111 9.57 -2.62 -6.84
C VAL A 111 8.71 -3.44 -5.88
N ILE A 112 8.40 -4.71 -6.19
CA ILE A 112 7.42 -5.50 -5.41
C ILE A 112 7.83 -5.60 -3.93
N PRO A 113 9.08 -5.93 -3.56
CA PRO A 113 9.48 -5.93 -2.16
C PRO A 113 9.34 -4.57 -1.49
N SER A 114 9.65 -3.48 -2.19
CA SER A 114 9.51 -2.12 -1.65
C SER A 114 8.04 -1.75 -1.39
N LEU A 115 7.14 -2.14 -2.29
CA LEU A 115 5.68 -1.95 -2.11
C LEU A 115 5.19 -2.71 -0.88
N ILE A 116 5.60 -3.98 -0.75
CA ILE A 116 5.24 -4.83 0.39
C ILE A 116 5.71 -4.22 1.71
N VAL A 117 6.98 -3.80 1.80
CA VAL A 117 7.51 -3.22 3.04
C VAL A 117 6.78 -1.91 3.40
N GLY A 118 6.56 -1.02 2.44
CA GLY A 118 5.81 0.22 2.70
C GLY A 118 4.38 -0.04 3.13
N SER A 119 3.67 -0.97 2.49
CA SER A 119 2.29 -1.31 2.85
C SER A 119 2.19 -2.03 4.19
N ILE A 120 3.16 -2.86 4.58
CA ILE A 120 3.26 -3.42 5.94
C ILE A 120 3.37 -2.31 6.97
N VAL A 121 4.26 -1.33 6.74
CA VAL A 121 4.47 -0.20 7.66
C VAL A 121 3.17 0.60 7.81
N GLY A 122 2.54 1.00 6.70
CA GLY A 122 1.30 1.77 6.74
C GLY A 122 0.14 1.00 7.39
N ALA A 123 -0.07 -0.26 7.01
CA ALA A 123 -1.11 -1.10 7.60
C ALA A 123 -0.92 -1.28 9.11
N THR A 124 0.33 -1.49 9.56
CA THR A 124 0.65 -1.66 10.97
C THR A 124 0.42 -0.37 11.76
N LEU A 125 0.80 0.79 11.22
CA LEU A 125 0.53 2.08 11.85
C LEU A 125 -0.98 2.34 11.99
N ALA A 126 -1.74 2.09 10.92
CA ALA A 126 -3.19 2.23 10.94
C ALA A 126 -3.85 1.29 11.96
N MET A 127 -3.40 0.04 12.03
CA MET A 127 -3.93 -0.96 12.96
C MET A 127 -3.62 -0.60 14.42
N CYS A 128 -2.38 -0.19 14.72
CA CYS A 128 -1.98 0.24 16.06
C CYS A 128 -2.75 1.48 16.52
N ALA A 129 -3.06 2.39 15.60
CA ALA A 129 -3.87 3.57 15.83
C ALA A 129 -5.39 3.28 15.85
N LYS A 130 -5.81 2.03 15.62
CA LYS A 130 -7.22 1.60 15.51
C LYS A 130 -8.01 2.42 14.49
N VAL A 131 -7.37 2.77 13.38
CA VAL A 131 -8.05 3.42 12.25
C VAL A 131 -9.11 2.45 11.72
N ALA A 132 -10.33 2.95 11.55
CA ALA A 132 -11.44 2.16 11.06
C ALA A 132 -11.96 2.75 9.74
N ASP A 133 -12.25 1.89 8.78
CA ASP A 133 -12.91 2.27 7.53
C ASP A 133 -14.22 1.51 7.41
N ARG A 134 -15.32 2.26 7.24
CA ARG A 134 -16.69 1.73 7.23
C ARG A 134 -17.21 1.43 5.83
N VAL A 135 -16.42 1.68 4.79
CA VAL A 135 -16.81 1.40 3.40
C VAL A 135 -15.85 0.43 2.72
N PRO A 136 -16.31 -0.34 1.72
CA PRO A 136 -15.46 -1.23 0.95
C PRO A 136 -14.68 -0.43 -0.09
N HIS A 137 -13.76 0.42 0.33
CA HIS A 137 -12.90 1.20 -0.55
C HIS A 137 -11.53 1.45 0.08
N GLY A 138 -10.59 2.03 -0.67
CA GLY A 138 -9.27 2.39 -0.15
C GLY A 138 -8.83 3.74 -0.68
N GLY A 139 -7.66 4.21 -0.24
CA GLY A 139 -7.16 5.52 -0.67
C GLY A 139 -7.56 6.68 0.25
N PRO A 140 -6.79 7.78 0.20
CA PRO A 140 -7.14 9.04 0.88
C PRO A 140 -8.54 9.57 0.56
N ILE A 141 -9.11 9.23 -0.61
CA ILE A 141 -10.46 9.64 -1.00
C ILE A 141 -11.53 9.21 0.02
N VAL A 142 -11.35 8.07 0.68
CA VAL A 142 -12.32 7.54 1.66
C VAL A 142 -12.40 8.42 2.91
N ALA A 143 -11.27 9.00 3.32
CA ALA A 143 -11.23 9.97 4.40
C ALA A 143 -12.00 11.26 4.05
N LEU A 144 -11.94 11.70 2.79
CA LEU A 144 -12.70 12.87 2.32
C LEU A 144 -14.20 12.63 2.30
N MET A 145 -14.62 11.38 2.10
CA MET A 145 -16.03 10.97 2.13
C MET A 145 -16.59 10.80 3.56
N GLY A 146 -15.76 10.98 4.60
CA GLY A 146 -16.20 10.87 6.00
C GLY A 146 -16.45 9.44 6.48
N ALA A 147 -15.90 8.43 5.78
CA ALA A 147 -16.10 7.02 6.12
C ALA A 147 -15.00 6.41 7.01
N VAL A 148 -13.97 7.20 7.35
CA VAL A 148 -12.81 6.76 8.14
C VAL A 148 -12.83 7.39 9.54
N ASP A 149 -12.73 6.55 10.58
CA ASP A 149 -12.42 6.99 11.94
C ASP A 149 -10.89 7.06 12.11
N GLY A 150 -10.39 8.13 12.73
CA GLY A 150 -8.95 8.34 12.88
C GLY A 150 -8.25 8.88 11.61
N VAL A 151 -8.95 9.72 10.84
CA VAL A 151 -8.50 10.33 9.57
C VAL A 151 -7.04 10.79 9.58
N VAL A 152 -6.62 11.50 10.63
CA VAL A 152 -5.24 12.02 10.73
C VAL A 152 -4.22 10.89 10.71
N MET A 153 -4.46 9.83 11.49
CA MET A 153 -3.58 8.66 11.54
C MET A 153 -3.67 7.82 10.27
N PHE A 154 -4.83 7.75 9.62
CA PHE A 154 -4.99 7.11 8.31
C PHE A 154 -4.11 7.78 7.24
N LEU A 155 -4.20 9.11 7.13
CA LEU A 155 -3.39 9.87 6.18
C LEU A 155 -1.90 9.81 6.53
N ALA A 156 -1.55 9.86 7.82
CA ALA A 156 -0.17 9.69 8.26
C ALA A 156 0.38 8.30 7.92
N ALA A 157 -0.40 7.24 8.13
CA ALA A 157 -0.02 5.87 7.79
C ALA A 157 0.22 5.70 6.29
N ILE A 158 -0.65 6.25 5.43
CA ILE A 158 -0.46 6.27 3.98
C ILE A 158 0.81 7.03 3.62
N ALA A 159 0.99 8.24 4.15
CA ALA A 159 2.16 9.07 3.85
C ALA A 159 3.48 8.39 4.25
N ILE A 160 3.55 7.82 5.46
CA ILE A 160 4.74 7.13 5.96
C ILE A 160 5.00 5.86 5.13
N GLY A 161 3.99 5.04 4.88
CA GLY A 161 4.12 3.83 4.06
C GLY A 161 4.59 4.14 2.64
N SER A 162 4.01 5.15 1.99
CA SER A 162 4.43 5.59 0.66
C SER A 162 5.84 6.16 0.64
N LEU A 163 6.25 6.88 1.69
CA LEU A 163 7.62 7.37 1.81
C LEU A 163 8.62 6.21 1.97
N VAL A 164 8.30 5.21 2.78
CA VAL A 164 9.11 3.99 2.93
C VAL A 164 9.27 3.28 1.58
N THR A 165 8.17 3.08 0.84
CA THR A 165 8.21 2.53 -0.52
C THR A 165 9.15 3.33 -1.41
N ALA A 166 8.97 4.66 -1.45
CA ALA A 166 9.72 5.55 -2.34
C ALA A 166 11.22 5.56 -2.03
N LEU A 167 11.59 5.60 -0.76
CA LEU A 167 12.99 5.59 -0.33
C LEU A 167 13.63 4.22 -0.59
N MET A 168 12.93 3.12 -0.28
CA MET A 168 13.44 1.77 -0.47
C MET A 168 13.68 1.45 -1.95
N VAL A 169 12.72 1.73 -2.83
CA VAL A 169 12.87 1.43 -4.26
C VAL A 169 13.98 2.28 -4.89
N ASN A 170 14.08 3.55 -4.53
CA ASN A 170 15.15 4.44 -5.02
C ASN A 170 16.52 3.99 -4.54
N TYR A 171 16.63 3.58 -3.27
CA TYR A 171 17.87 3.02 -2.73
C TYR A 171 18.28 1.76 -3.50
N LEU A 172 17.37 0.81 -3.69
CA LEU A 172 17.64 -0.43 -4.42
C LEU A 172 17.99 -0.19 -5.90
N LYS A 173 17.32 0.76 -6.57
CA LYS A 173 17.66 1.18 -7.94
C LYS A 173 19.03 1.88 -7.98
N SER A 174 19.37 2.70 -6.99
CA SER A 174 20.71 3.30 -6.91
C SER A 174 21.82 2.27 -6.78
N LEU A 175 21.61 1.13 -6.10
CA LEU A 175 22.59 0.06 -6.02
C LEU A 175 22.79 -0.64 -7.37
N ARG A 176 21.71 -0.81 -8.16
CA ARG A 176 21.77 -1.35 -9.52
C ARG A 176 22.62 -0.46 -10.42
N ASP A 177 22.37 0.84 -10.41
CA ASP A 177 23.06 1.78 -11.30
C ASP A 177 24.55 1.86 -10.97
N ARG A 178 24.92 1.80 -9.68
CA ARG A 178 26.33 1.69 -9.24
C ARG A 178 27.00 0.42 -9.71
N LYS A 179 26.27 -0.70 -9.78
CA LYS A 179 26.80 -1.98 -10.28
C LYS A 179 26.98 -1.95 -11.80
N ALA A 180 26.10 -1.27 -12.53
CA ALA A 180 26.20 -1.13 -13.98
C ALA A 180 27.34 -0.18 -14.43
N ALA A 181 27.76 0.74 -13.55
CA ALA A 181 28.87 1.67 -13.81
C ALA A 181 30.26 1.09 -13.50
N LYS A 182 30.33 -0.14 -12.95
CA LYS A 182 31.58 -0.88 -12.67
C LYS A 182 31.80 -1.96 -13.73
#